data_AF-A0A7D4A8L7-F1
#
_entry.id   AF-A0A7D4A8L7-F1
#
_cell.length_a   1.000
_cell.length_b   1.000
_cell.length_c   1.000
_cell.angle_alpha   90.00
_cell.angle_beta   90.00
_cell.angle_gamma   90.00
#
_symmetry.space_group_name_H-M   'P 1'
#
loop_
_entity.id
_entity.type
_entity.pdbx_description
1 polymer ?
#
loop_
_entity_poly.entity_id
_entity_poly.type
_entity_poly.pdbx_seq_one_letter_code
_entity_poly.pdbx_strand_id
1 'polypeptide(L)'
;MALPPTAVDATASGPTLLMIAWPGFDPPRTAAALAAAVPMTGVPVWRAYLDLPGRSPGGLGSGAILETEAIEAYGRAVEQAAAGLPAAVAELRRDLALPDGPVALAGFSAGGAAALLALARG
;
A
#
# COMPACT_ATOMS: atom_id res chain seq x y z
N MET A 1 2.80 -0.44 8.66
CA MET A 1 2.81 0.71 9.59
C MET A 1 1.54 1.52 9.42
N ALA A 2 0.82 1.87 10.47
CA ALA A 2 -0.40 2.70 10.39
C ALA A 2 -0.19 4.06 11.06
N LEU A 3 -0.62 5.13 10.38
CA LEU A 3 -0.60 6.50 10.89
C LEU A 3 -2.04 6.98 11.15
N PRO A 4 -2.31 7.62 12.31
CA PRO A 4 -3.64 8.16 12.62
C PRO A 4 -3.99 9.33 11.70
N PRO A 5 -5.25 9.77 11.60
CA PRO A 5 -5.61 10.99 10.88
C PRO A 5 -4.76 12.20 11.34
N THR A 6 -4.22 12.98 10.41
CA THR A 6 -3.10 13.91 10.68
C THR A 6 -3.40 15.21 11.43
N ALA A 7 -4.64 15.52 11.82
CA ALA A 7 -4.87 16.65 12.72
C ALA A 7 -4.91 16.16 14.16
N VAL A 8 -4.39 16.97 15.09
CA VAL A 8 -4.26 16.63 16.52
C VAL A 8 -5.61 16.21 17.14
N ASP A 9 -6.72 16.69 16.55
CA ASP A 9 -8.09 16.36 16.92
C ASP A 9 -8.91 15.77 15.74
N ALA A 10 -8.27 15.33 14.66
CA ALA A 10 -9.00 14.76 13.52
C ALA A 10 -9.49 13.36 13.85
N THR A 11 -10.80 13.20 13.94
CA THR A 11 -11.45 11.91 13.78
C THR A 11 -11.50 11.57 12.30
N ALA A 12 -11.30 10.29 11.96
CA ALA A 12 -11.57 9.84 10.60
C ALA A 12 -13.03 10.17 10.23
N SER A 13 -13.25 10.79 9.08
CA SER A 13 -14.57 11.34 8.71
C SER A 13 -15.03 10.88 7.34
N GLY A 14 -16.32 10.59 7.20
CA GLY A 14 -16.91 10.12 5.95
C GLY A 14 -16.97 8.58 5.88
N PRO A 15 -17.41 8.02 4.75
CA PRO A 15 -17.63 6.58 4.62
C PRO A 15 -16.34 5.77 4.60
N THR A 16 -15.23 6.37 4.18
CA THR A 16 -13.91 5.72 4.12
C THR A 16 -13.09 6.13 5.34
N LEU A 17 -12.71 5.15 6.17
CA LEU A 17 -11.97 5.40 7.41
C LEU A 17 -10.54 4.85 7.39
N LEU A 18 -10.21 4.05 6.37
CA LEU A 18 -8.92 3.39 6.20
C LEU A 18 -8.41 3.53 4.76
N MET A 19 -7.12 3.82 4.63
CA MET A 19 -6.38 3.82 3.38
C MET A 19 -5.19 2.88 3.47
N ILE A 20 -4.94 2.11 2.41
CA ILE A 20 -3.75 1.27 2.24
C ILE A 20 -2.85 1.86 1.15
N ALA A 21 -1.55 1.91 1.41
CA ALA A 21 -0.56 2.38 0.45
C ALA A 21 0.65 1.44 0.37
N TRP A 22 1.09 1.11 -0.85
CA TRP A 22 2.28 0.29 -1.10
C TRP A 22 3.41 1.06 -1.80
N PRO A 23 4.68 0.81 -1.40
CA PRO A 23 5.87 1.35 -2.05
C PRO A 23 6.11 0.72 -3.44
N GLY A 24 7.18 1.14 -4.11
CA GLY A 24 7.68 0.49 -5.32
C GLY A 24 8.90 -0.39 -5.02
N PHE A 25 9.51 -0.93 -6.08
CA PHE A 25 10.83 -1.59 -5.98
C PHE A 25 12.01 -0.62 -6.09
N ASP A 26 11.76 0.59 -6.57
CA ASP A 26 12.70 1.72 -6.48
C ASP A 26 12.26 2.71 -5.40
N PRO A 27 13.18 3.55 -4.89
CA PRO A 27 12.88 4.46 -3.79
C PRO A 27 11.62 5.30 -4.08
N PRO A 28 10.66 5.36 -3.13
CA PRO A 28 10.65 4.70 -1.83
C PRO A 28 10.35 3.19 -1.92
N ARG A 29 11.24 2.37 -1.33
CA ARG A 29 11.22 0.89 -1.41
C ARG A 29 10.49 0.20 -0.26
N THR A 30 10.16 0.93 0.80
CA THR A 30 9.57 0.37 2.02
C THR A 30 8.36 1.19 2.44
N ALA A 31 7.47 0.61 3.23
CA ALA A 31 6.33 1.26 3.85
C ALA A 31 6.75 2.51 4.63
N ALA A 32 7.80 2.41 5.44
CA ALA A 32 8.32 3.54 6.21
C ALA A 32 8.89 4.64 5.29
N ALA A 33 9.62 4.28 4.23
CA ALA A 33 10.14 5.25 3.28
C ALA A 33 9.02 5.95 2.49
N LEU A 34 7.98 5.21 2.09
CA LEU A 34 6.83 5.78 1.42
C LEU A 34 6.06 6.73 2.34
N ALA A 35 5.83 6.33 3.59
CA ALA A 35 5.17 7.18 4.58
C ALA A 35 5.95 8.47 4.88
N ALA A 36 7.28 8.41 4.88
CA ALA A 36 8.12 9.59 5.04
C ALA A 36 8.07 10.52 3.81
N ALA A 37 8.10 9.94 2.60
CA ALA A 37 8.08 10.70 1.35
C ALA A 37 6.71 11.30 1.03
N VAL A 38 5.63 10.56 1.33
CA VAL A 38 4.25 10.93 1.06
C VAL A 38 3.42 10.66 2.32
N PRO A 39 3.53 11.50 3.36
CA PRO A 39 2.82 11.28 4.62
C PRO A 39 1.30 11.43 4.50
N MET A 40 0.82 12.05 3.42
CA MET A 40 -0.60 12.37 3.16
C MET A 40 -1.21 13.21 4.29
N THR A 41 -0.48 14.26 4.69
CA THR A 41 -0.95 15.25 5.67
C THR A 41 -2.24 15.90 5.18
N GLY A 42 -3.24 15.97 6.06
CA GLY A 42 -4.56 16.54 5.75
C GLY A 42 -5.59 15.54 5.22
N VAL A 43 -5.20 14.28 4.95
CA VAL A 43 -6.16 13.22 4.65
C VAL A 43 -6.79 12.72 5.96
N PRO A 44 -8.11 12.84 6.16
CA PRO A 44 -8.77 12.55 7.44
C PRO A 44 -9.15 11.06 7.54
N VAL A 45 -8.19 10.16 7.31
CA VAL A 45 -8.38 8.70 7.48
C VAL A 45 -7.14 8.07 8.11
N TRP A 46 -7.29 6.85 8.64
CA TRP A 46 -6.13 6.01 8.98
C TRP A 46 -5.35 5.67 7.71
N ARG A 47 -4.04 5.82 7.74
CA ARG A 47 -3.16 5.56 6.58
C ARG A 47 -2.21 4.43 6.93
N ALA A 48 -2.47 3.24 6.40
CA ALA A 48 -1.61 2.10 6.56
C ALA A 48 -0.70 1.93 5.35
N TYR A 49 0.60 1.99 5.59
CA TYR A 49 1.64 1.72 4.61
C TYR A 49 2.10 0.28 4.80
N LEU A 50 2.03 -0.52 3.76
CA LEU A 50 2.38 -1.95 3.76
C LEU A 50 3.56 -2.16 2.81
N ASP A 51 4.52 -3.00 3.19
CA ASP A 51 5.61 -3.36 2.28
C ASP A 51 5.08 -4.23 1.15
N LEU A 52 5.71 -4.15 -0.03
CA LEU A 52 5.48 -5.14 -1.08
C LEU A 52 6.13 -6.47 -0.69
N PRO A 53 5.48 -7.61 -0.93
CA PRO A 53 6.08 -8.91 -0.70
C PRO A 53 7.22 -9.17 -1.70
N GLY A 54 8.28 -9.83 -1.22
CA GLY A 54 9.48 -10.07 -2.01
C GLY A 54 10.42 -8.86 -2.10
N ARG A 55 11.45 -8.98 -2.93
CA ARG A 55 12.43 -7.92 -3.19
C ARG A 55 12.81 -7.96 -4.66
N SER A 56 13.06 -6.81 -5.28
CA SER A 56 13.80 -6.80 -6.54
C SER A 56 15.29 -7.00 -6.27
N PRO A 57 16.00 -7.84 -7.05
CA PRO A 57 17.45 -8.03 -6.94
C PRO A 57 18.28 -6.74 -7.15
N GLY A 58 17.70 -5.70 -7.78
CA GLY A 58 18.42 -4.46 -8.09
C GLY A 58 17.55 -3.22 -8.35
N GLY A 59 16.25 -3.27 -8.06
CA GLY A 59 15.27 -2.25 -8.48
C GLY A 59 14.61 -2.60 -9.82
N LEU A 60 13.82 -1.68 -10.38
CA LEU A 60 13.19 -1.83 -11.70
C LEU A 60 13.66 -0.70 -12.63
N GLY A 61 14.97 -0.49 -12.70
CA GLY A 61 15.54 0.37 -13.74
C GLY A 61 15.11 -0.09 -15.14
N SER A 62 15.17 0.82 -16.12
CA SER A 62 14.64 0.61 -17.48
C SER A 62 15.19 -0.63 -18.19
N GLY A 63 16.43 -1.05 -17.90
CA GLY A 63 16.99 -2.30 -18.41
C GLY A 63 16.58 -3.53 -17.58
N ALA A 64 16.45 -3.39 -16.26
CA ALA A 64 16.15 -4.51 -15.37
C ALA A 64 14.74 -5.07 -15.57
N ILE A 65 13.75 -4.23 -15.88
CA ILE A 65 12.36 -4.70 -16.13
C ILE A 65 12.25 -5.61 -17.36
N LEU A 66 13.24 -5.61 -18.26
CA LEU A 66 13.27 -6.45 -19.46
C LEU A 66 13.77 -7.87 -19.17
N GLU A 67 14.39 -8.09 -18.02
CA GLU A 67 14.86 -9.41 -17.58
C GLU A 67 13.69 -10.25 -17.04
N THR A 68 13.63 -11.52 -17.42
CA THR A 68 12.53 -12.44 -17.05
C THR A 68 12.36 -12.54 -15.54
N GLU A 69 13.46 -12.68 -14.80
CA GLU A 69 13.42 -12.82 -13.34
C GLU A 69 12.87 -11.57 -12.66
N ALA A 70 13.17 -10.39 -13.21
CA ALA A 70 12.71 -9.11 -12.65
C ALA A 70 11.22 -8.89 -12.90
N ILE A 71 10.72 -9.19 -14.11
CA ILE A 71 9.28 -9.07 -14.41
C ILE A 71 8.46 -10.12 -13.67
N GLU A 72 8.97 -11.35 -13.50
CA GLU A 72 8.32 -12.37 -12.68
C GLU A 72 8.28 -11.97 -11.20
N ALA A 73 9.37 -11.41 -10.67
CA ALA A 73 9.41 -10.90 -9.30
C ALA A 73 8.40 -9.75 -9.10
N TYR A 74 8.29 -8.85 -10.09
CA TYR A 74 7.28 -7.79 -10.12
C TYR A 74 5.85 -8.36 -10.10
N GLY A 75 5.52 -9.26 -11.03
CA GLY A 75 4.19 -9.85 -11.12
C GLY A 75 3.81 -10.57 -9.83
N ARG A 76 4.72 -11.40 -9.30
CA ARG A 76 4.51 -12.13 -8.04
C ARG A 76 4.25 -11.18 -6.87
N ALA A 77 5.02 -10.10 -6.75
CA ALA A 77 4.83 -9.15 -5.67
C ALA A 77 3.49 -8.42 -5.75
N VAL A 78 3.09 -7.99 -6.95
CA VAL A 78 1.80 -7.35 -7.22
C VAL A 78 0.64 -8.28 -6.89
N GLU A 79 0.70 -9.53 -7.36
CA GLU A 79 -0.35 -10.52 -7.14
C GLU A 79 -0.50 -10.91 -5.67
N GLN A 80 0.62 -11.09 -4.97
CA GLN A 80 0.65 -11.43 -3.54
C GLN A 80 0.16 -10.26 -2.68
N ALA A 81 0.55 -9.02 -2.99
CA ALA A 81 0.06 -7.84 -2.29
C ALA A 81 -1.46 -7.71 -2.42
N ALA A 82 -1.98 -7.84 -3.64
CA ALA A 82 -3.42 -7.78 -3.90
C ALA A 82 -4.17 -8.95 -3.23
N ALA A 83 -3.62 -10.17 -3.26
CA ALA A 83 -4.25 -11.33 -2.61
C ALA A 83 -4.25 -11.24 -1.08
N GLY A 84 -3.22 -10.64 -0.49
CA GLY A 84 -3.11 -10.47 0.96
C GLY A 84 -3.94 -9.32 1.54
N LEU A 85 -4.43 -8.40 0.70
CA LEU A 85 -5.14 -7.20 1.14
C LEU A 85 -6.33 -7.49 2.09
N PRO A 86 -7.25 -8.43 1.80
CA PRO A 86 -8.41 -8.66 2.68
C PRO A 86 -8.02 -9.05 4.10
N ALA A 87 -7.00 -9.91 4.25
CA ALA A 87 -6.50 -10.33 5.55
C ALA A 87 -5.85 -9.16 6.31
N ALA A 88 -5.02 -8.37 5.61
CA ALA A 88 -4.38 -7.18 6.20
C ALA A 88 -5.41 -6.12 6.63
N VAL A 89 -6.47 -5.90 5.85
CA VAL A 89 -7.56 -4.98 6.21
C VAL A 89 -8.32 -5.47 7.43
N ALA A 90 -8.63 -6.76 7.50
CA ALA A 90 -9.32 -7.35 8.65
C ALA A 90 -8.49 -7.21 9.94
N GLU A 91 -7.18 -7.43 9.85
CA GLU A 91 -6.25 -7.22 10.97
C GLU A 91 -6.20 -5.75 11.41
N LEU A 92 -5.99 -4.83 10.46
CA LEU A 92 -5.95 -3.39 10.76
C LEU A 92 -7.26 -2.87 11.36
N ARG A 93 -8.41 -3.32 10.87
CA ARG A 93 -9.71 -2.92 11.43
C ARG A 93 -9.87 -3.39 12.87
N ARG A 94 -9.48 -4.63 13.17
CA ARG A 94 -9.51 -5.18 14.52
C ARG A 94 -8.64 -4.36 15.46
N ASP A 95 -7.40 -4.11 15.07
CA ASP A 95 -6.39 -3.48 15.91
C ASP A 95 -6.67 -1.99 16.13
N LEU A 96 -7.29 -1.33 15.14
CA LEU A 96 -7.67 0.09 15.19
C LEU A 96 -9.13 0.32 15.62
N ALA A 97 -9.87 -0.75 15.94
CA ALA A 97 -11.29 -0.73 16.28
C ALA A 97 -12.16 0.03 15.23
N LEU A 98 -11.89 -0.19 13.94
CA LEU A 98 -12.62 0.43 12.84
C LEU A 98 -13.79 -0.46 12.39
N PRO A 99 -14.95 0.13 12.05
CA PRO A 99 -16.05 -0.62 11.46
C PRO A 99 -15.70 -1.07 10.03
N ASP A 100 -16.52 -1.98 9.51
CA ASP A 100 -16.49 -2.31 8.08
C ASP A 100 -16.90 -1.11 7.22
N GLY A 101 -16.36 -1.04 6.00
CA GLY A 101 -16.60 0.06 5.08
C GLY A 101 -15.64 0.08 3.89
N PRO A 102 -15.77 1.06 2.98
CA PRO A 102 -14.82 1.22 1.89
C PRO A 102 -13.40 1.47 2.39
N VAL A 103 -12.42 0.98 1.64
CA VAL A 103 -10.98 1.19 1.87
C VAL A 103 -10.40 1.92 0.67
N ALA A 104 -9.71 3.03 0.91
CA ALA A 104 -8.98 3.73 -0.16
C ALA A 104 -7.65 3.01 -0.45
N LEU A 105 -7.26 2.95 -1.72
CA LEU A 105 -6.01 2.34 -2.15
C LEU A 105 -5.12 3.38 -2.83
N ALA A 106 -3.83 3.32 -2.55
CA ALA A 106 -2.80 4.12 -3.20
C ALA A 106 -1.54 3.29 -3.40
N GLY A 107 -0.65 3.73 -4.28
CA GLY A 107 0.65 3.10 -4.42
C GLY A 107 1.52 3.74 -5.48
N PHE A 108 2.82 3.46 -5.41
CA PHE A 108 3.81 3.96 -6.34
C PHE A 108 4.38 2.81 -7.18
N SER A 109 4.44 2.98 -8.51
CA SER A 109 4.99 1.98 -9.44
C SER A 109 4.36 0.59 -9.22
N ALA A 110 5.12 -0.45 -8.84
CA ALA A 110 4.62 -1.77 -8.46
C ALA A 110 3.51 -1.73 -7.39
N GLY A 111 3.60 -0.84 -6.40
CA GLY A 111 2.54 -0.65 -5.41
C GLY A 111 1.26 -0.07 -6.03
N GLY A 112 1.39 0.76 -7.06
CA GLY A 112 0.24 1.26 -7.83
C GLY A 112 -0.43 0.15 -8.63
N ALA A 113 0.35 -0.74 -9.23
CA ALA A 113 -0.19 -1.93 -9.90
C ALA A 113 -0.89 -2.88 -8.91
N ALA A 114 -0.34 -3.06 -7.70
CA ALA A 114 -1.00 -3.81 -6.64
C ALA A 114 -2.34 -3.18 -6.24
N ALA A 115 -2.40 -1.86 -6.09
CA ALA A 115 -3.65 -1.14 -5.79
C ALA A 115 -4.70 -1.31 -6.90
N LEU A 116 -4.31 -1.19 -8.17
CA LEU A 116 -5.20 -1.38 -9.31
C LEU A 116 -5.69 -2.84 -9.43
N LEU A 117 -4.79 -3.81 -9.25
CA LEU A 117 -5.17 -5.23 -9.28
C LEU A 117 -6.10 -5.59 -8.12
N ALA A 118 -5.85 -5.07 -6.91
CA ALA A 118 -6.75 -5.26 -5.77
C ALA A 118 -8.14 -4.68 -6.06
N LEU A 119 -8.22 -3.46 -6.59
CA LEU A 119 -9.49 -2.84 -6.99
C LEU A 119 -10.24 -3.67 -8.04
N ALA A 120 -9.52 -4.25 -9.00
CA ALA A 120 -10.12 -5.10 -10.03
C ALA A 120 -10.63 -6.44 -9.51
N ARG A 121 -10.15 -6.92 -8.35
CA ARG A 121 -10.56 -8.18 -7.72
C ARG A 121 -11.81 -8.05 -6.83
N GLY A 122 -12.12 -6.84 -6.36
CA GLY A 122 -13.25 -6.55 -5.46
C GLY A 122 -12.94 -6.82 -3.99
#